data_AF-A0A6J2YBR1-F1
#
_entry.id   AF-A0A6J2YBR1-F1
#
_cell.length_a   1.000
_cell.length_b   1.000
_cell.length_c   1.000
_cell.angle_alpha   90.00
_cell.angle_beta   90.00
_cell.angle_gamma   90.00
#
_symmetry.space_group_name_H-M   'P 1'
#
loop_
_entity.id
_entity.type
_entity.pdbx_description
1 polymer ?
#
loop_
_entity_poly.entity_id
_entity_poly.type
_entity_poly.pdbx_seq_one_letter_code
_entity_poly.pdbx_strand_id
1 'polypeptide(L)'
;MESRWYLFAGQTLENTKISDRVNALHITDSAWKGITKHLDRKKMLQEALDKEKAVKQYLDEGSKNMTEKWENSLENVRKRKEEERLKMIEQKKDDRMQKFMALRKEQEAIRKQYRDKVHKQIFMSTGYARALTSALVTSDVLYEREKQIELQNKIKQHELDENKKYVDIMKKEVEAEAIKKIEEQEKEAEKQRIYGSNLRDSIKEKLEVERALKETTVREEAEDNIEAMKELEKLDKIMEQDKLKKKRALLTENQKILKEVEEGKRQHEREEKELDEVVKVYQVAKHRIDCMRKQREKELRDSEVERRQKIAALVMAERENREAVENEILQKAIAEKDAIELQKIKDKLEFQEKMKRERLENRQEVLQREAEKRRKDLEIQKWETLNRYKAQEYHKIYEEKRKRELWAEIIRYRQTLLEQIEDNKLCQQTEKELDEMFITTKTNLEDDNTKFFEYAKEVMEMAQKKNRSIVPINRVIEEYMKAMSITVNPLDESNQKQSGDLSNNTKLKNTKKITKTAKKKICGCSSK
;
A
#
# COMPACT_ATOMS: atom_id res chain seq x y z
N MET A 1 60.87 -39.94 101.67
CA MET A 1 60.97 -40.73 100.43
C MET A 1 60.56 -42.13 100.79
N GLU A 2 59.68 -42.77 100.02
CA GLU A 2 59.29 -44.17 100.23
C GLU A 2 59.83 -45.02 99.08
N SER A 3 60.36 -46.21 99.39
CA SER A 3 60.68 -47.23 98.41
C SER A 3 59.55 -48.25 98.30
N ARG A 4 59.16 -48.60 97.08
CA ARG A 4 58.21 -49.69 96.80
C ARG A 4 58.68 -50.50 95.59
N TRP A 5 58.27 -51.77 95.53
CA TRP A 5 58.50 -52.60 94.36
C TRP A 5 57.70 -52.08 93.16
N TYR A 6 58.38 -51.92 92.04
CA TYR A 6 57.80 -51.63 90.74
C TYR A 6 57.37 -52.94 90.07
N LEU A 7 56.12 -52.98 89.62
CA LEU A 7 55.52 -54.11 88.90
C LEU A 7 54.93 -53.58 87.59
N PHE A 8 55.11 -54.33 86.50
CA PHE A 8 54.48 -53.98 85.22
C PHE A 8 52.97 -54.30 85.25
N ALA A 9 52.19 -53.63 84.41
CA ALA A 9 50.74 -53.80 84.37
C ALA A 9 50.36 -55.28 84.12
N GLY A 10 49.48 -55.84 84.97
CA GLY A 10 49.08 -57.24 84.95
C GLY A 10 49.91 -58.19 85.82
N GLN A 11 51.04 -57.74 86.38
CA GLN A 11 51.84 -58.52 87.33
C GLN A 11 51.41 -58.27 88.78
N THR A 12 51.36 -59.33 89.59
CA THR A 12 51.13 -59.26 91.04
C THR A 12 52.34 -59.79 91.81
N LEU A 13 52.38 -59.51 93.12
CA LEU A 13 53.39 -60.03 94.06
C LEU A 13 53.31 -61.55 94.27
N GLU A 14 52.33 -62.24 93.70
CA GLU A 14 52.14 -63.69 93.81
C GLU A 14 52.58 -64.40 92.52
N ASN A 15 52.31 -63.81 91.35
CA ASN A 15 52.66 -64.38 90.03
C ASN A 15 54.08 -64.03 89.53
N THR A 16 54.84 -63.20 90.25
CA THR A 16 56.22 -62.81 89.88
C THR A 16 57.24 -63.41 90.83
N LYS A 17 58.33 -63.98 90.29
CA LYS A 17 59.47 -64.42 91.11
C LYS A 17 60.15 -63.22 91.76
N ILE A 18 60.70 -63.43 92.95
CA ILE A 18 61.34 -62.37 93.76
C ILE A 18 62.57 -61.77 93.05
N SER A 19 63.25 -62.55 92.19
CA SER A 19 64.41 -62.11 91.39
C SER A 19 64.11 -60.96 90.43
N ASP A 20 62.87 -60.84 89.97
CA ASP A 20 62.53 -59.99 88.81
C ASP A 20 61.90 -58.65 89.25
N ARG A 21 61.85 -58.39 90.57
CA ARG A 21 61.24 -57.19 91.15
C ARG A 21 62.29 -56.09 91.30
N VAL A 22 61.99 -54.90 90.76
CA VAL A 22 62.87 -53.71 90.86
C VAL A 22 62.28 -52.74 91.88
N ASN A 23 63.10 -52.07 92.69
CA ASN A 23 62.62 -51.03 93.62
C ASN A 23 62.61 -49.65 92.96
N ALA A 24 61.55 -48.87 93.20
CA ALA A 24 61.43 -47.46 92.83
C ALA A 24 61.32 -46.58 94.08
N LEU A 25 61.91 -45.38 94.02
CA LEU A 25 61.95 -44.41 95.12
C LEU A 25 61.08 -43.19 94.78
N HIS A 26 60.10 -42.87 95.63
CA HIS A 26 59.19 -41.73 95.41
C HIS A 26 59.54 -40.51 96.29
N ILE A 27 59.52 -39.33 95.67
CA ILE A 27 59.72 -38.00 96.29
C ILE A 27 58.39 -37.22 96.21
N THR A 28 58.11 -36.38 97.19
CA THR A 28 56.91 -35.53 97.21
C THR A 28 57.09 -34.26 96.36
N ASP A 29 56.01 -33.82 95.71
CA ASP A 29 56.01 -32.67 94.78
C ASP A 29 56.41 -31.34 95.46
N SER A 30 56.13 -31.17 96.76
CA SER A 30 56.58 -30.01 97.54
C SER A 30 58.10 -29.99 97.74
N ALA A 31 58.72 -31.15 98.00
CA ALA A 31 60.17 -31.28 98.11
C ALA A 31 60.85 -31.05 96.75
N TRP A 32 60.24 -31.58 95.68
CA TRP A 32 60.72 -31.35 94.30
C TRP A 32 60.69 -29.86 93.94
N LYS A 33 59.56 -29.17 94.15
CA LYS A 33 59.42 -27.71 93.92
C LYS A 33 60.37 -26.89 94.78
N GLY A 34 60.65 -27.31 96.02
CA GLY A 34 61.66 -26.69 96.88
C GLY A 34 63.08 -26.78 96.28
N ILE A 35 63.43 -27.94 95.73
CA ILE A 35 64.71 -28.16 95.05
C ILE A 35 64.77 -27.36 93.74
N THR A 36 63.73 -27.36 92.90
CA THR A 36 63.77 -26.71 91.58
C THR A 36 63.59 -25.19 91.58
N LYS A 37 63.12 -24.57 92.68
CA LYS A 37 62.76 -23.14 92.75
C LYS A 37 63.84 -22.16 92.28
N HIS A 38 65.12 -22.51 92.42
CA HIS A 38 66.22 -21.66 91.99
C HIS A 38 66.39 -21.58 90.46
N LEU A 39 65.88 -22.57 89.72
CA LEU A 39 65.86 -22.59 88.24
C LEU A 39 64.86 -21.57 87.66
N ASP A 40 63.79 -21.25 88.41
CA ASP A 40 62.72 -20.34 87.97
C ASP A 40 63.00 -18.85 88.23
N ARG A 41 64.16 -18.47 88.79
CA ARG A 41 64.51 -17.07 89.09
C ARG A 41 64.41 -16.14 87.88
N LYS A 42 64.73 -16.64 86.67
CA LYS A 42 64.58 -15.87 85.41
C LYS A 42 63.12 -15.58 85.07
N LYS A 43 62.19 -16.53 85.33
CA LYS A 43 60.76 -16.33 85.07
C LYS A 43 60.18 -15.25 85.99
N MET A 44 60.49 -15.30 87.29
CA MET A 44 60.05 -14.28 88.25
C MET A 44 60.52 -12.86 87.89
N LEU A 45 61.73 -12.73 87.35
CA LEU A 45 62.28 -11.43 86.94
C LEU A 45 61.67 -10.94 85.62
N GLN A 46 61.38 -11.87 84.69
CA GLN A 46 60.62 -11.59 83.47
C GLN A 46 59.19 -11.14 83.79
N GLU A 47 58.48 -11.83 84.68
CA GLU A 47 57.14 -11.46 85.15
C GLU A 47 57.09 -10.08 85.81
N ALA A 48 58.16 -9.66 86.50
CA ALA A 48 58.27 -8.32 87.07
C ALA A 48 58.41 -7.25 85.98
N LEU A 49 59.31 -7.48 84.99
CA LEU A 49 59.49 -6.59 83.85
C LEU A 49 58.23 -6.49 82.97
N ASP A 50 57.51 -7.58 82.80
CA ASP A 50 56.29 -7.59 81.98
C ASP A 50 55.11 -6.90 82.69
N LYS A 51 55.05 -6.95 84.04
CA LYS A 51 54.13 -6.11 84.83
C LYS A 51 54.47 -4.62 84.71
N GLU A 52 55.75 -4.25 84.77
CA GLU A 52 56.19 -2.85 84.60
C GLU A 52 55.85 -2.32 83.20
N LYS A 53 56.11 -3.11 82.15
CA LYS A 53 55.71 -2.78 80.77
C LYS A 53 54.19 -2.63 80.65
N ALA A 54 53.40 -3.51 81.25
CA ALA A 54 51.94 -3.44 81.21
C ALA A 54 51.41 -2.16 81.89
N VAL A 55 51.97 -1.77 83.04
CA VAL A 55 51.63 -0.49 83.70
C VAL A 55 52.01 0.71 82.82
N LYS A 56 53.18 0.69 82.19
CA LYS A 56 53.59 1.75 81.27
C LYS A 56 52.68 1.85 80.04
N GLN A 57 52.34 0.73 79.43
CA GLN A 57 51.40 0.66 78.30
C GLN A 57 50.02 1.19 78.69
N TYR A 58 49.49 0.80 79.85
CA TYR A 58 48.22 1.31 80.37
C TYR A 58 48.23 2.84 80.57
N LEU A 59 49.33 3.41 81.07
CA LEU A 59 49.48 4.86 81.22
C LEU A 59 49.62 5.58 79.86
N ASP A 60 50.38 5.00 78.92
CA ASP A 60 50.52 5.53 77.56
C ASP A 60 49.18 5.48 76.80
N GLU A 61 48.39 4.41 76.97
CA GLU A 61 47.04 4.25 76.43
C GLU A 61 46.05 5.22 77.08
N GLY A 62 46.08 5.38 78.40
CA GLY A 62 45.28 6.37 79.11
C GLY A 62 45.57 7.79 78.63
N SER A 63 46.84 8.14 78.44
CA SER A 63 47.28 9.43 77.89
C SER A 63 46.78 9.66 76.46
N LYS A 64 46.88 8.64 75.59
CA LYS A 64 46.34 8.68 74.22
C LYS A 64 44.82 8.85 74.21
N ASN A 65 44.08 8.06 74.98
CA ASN A 65 42.62 8.11 75.06
C ASN A 65 42.09 9.46 75.58
N MET A 66 42.87 10.16 76.39
CA MET A 66 42.56 11.52 76.85
C MET A 66 42.86 12.56 75.77
N THR A 67 44.04 12.50 75.14
CA THR A 67 44.49 13.46 74.11
C THR A 67 43.76 13.31 72.77
N GLU A 68 43.28 12.11 72.44
CA GLU A 68 42.42 11.84 71.27
C GLU A 68 41.12 12.65 71.33
N LYS A 69 40.60 12.93 72.53
CA LYS A 69 39.35 13.69 72.72
C LYS A 69 39.56 15.21 72.76
N TRP A 70 40.80 15.70 72.68
CA TRP A 70 41.07 17.14 72.70
C TRP A 70 40.79 17.74 71.33
N GLU A 71 39.75 18.56 71.23
CA GLU A 71 39.34 19.23 69.98
C GLU A 71 40.44 20.08 69.35
N ASN A 72 41.32 20.66 70.19
CA ASN A 72 42.47 21.47 69.79
C ASN A 72 43.73 20.65 69.47
N SER A 73 43.68 19.31 69.56
CA SER A 73 44.75 18.45 69.04
C SER A 73 44.93 18.70 67.54
N LEU A 74 46.17 18.77 67.07
CA LEU A 74 46.50 19.01 65.66
C LEU A 74 45.83 17.98 64.73
N GLU A 75 45.68 16.75 65.19
CA GLU A 75 44.98 15.69 64.45
C GLU A 75 43.49 15.97 64.31
N ASN A 76 42.81 16.39 65.37
CA ASN A 76 41.38 16.70 65.34
C ASN A 76 41.09 17.98 64.57
N VAL A 77 41.96 18.99 64.65
CA VAL A 77 41.89 20.20 63.82
C VAL A 77 42.10 19.87 62.33
N ARG A 78 42.95 18.89 62.00
CA ARG A 78 43.10 18.37 60.62
C ARG A 78 41.86 17.60 60.17
N LYS A 79 41.39 16.62 60.96
CA LYS A 79 40.16 15.85 60.69
C LYS A 79 38.96 16.79 60.43
N ARG A 80 38.74 17.79 61.29
CA ARG A 80 37.65 18.77 61.11
C ARG A 80 37.79 19.57 59.82
N LYS A 81 38.98 20.06 59.48
CA LYS A 81 39.23 20.77 58.22
C LYS A 81 39.08 19.87 56.99
N GLU A 82 39.40 18.58 57.11
CA GLU A 82 39.20 17.58 56.07
C GLU A 82 37.71 17.26 55.88
N GLU A 83 36.95 17.08 56.97
CA GLU A 83 35.50 16.94 56.93
C GLU A 83 34.80 18.17 56.36
N GLU A 84 35.20 19.39 56.75
CA GLU A 84 34.70 20.64 56.17
C GLU A 84 34.98 20.68 54.66
N ARG A 85 36.20 20.32 54.23
CA ARG A 85 36.54 20.21 52.80
C ARG A 85 35.70 19.16 52.07
N LEU A 86 35.50 17.99 52.66
CA LEU A 86 34.66 16.93 52.09
C LEU A 86 33.20 17.39 51.97
N LYS A 87 32.63 18.01 53.00
CA LYS A 87 31.29 18.62 52.98
C LYS A 87 31.17 19.67 51.87
N MET A 88 32.14 20.57 51.73
CA MET A 88 32.17 21.57 50.65
C MET A 88 32.35 20.94 49.25
N ILE A 89 33.07 19.83 49.13
CA ILE A 89 33.21 19.08 47.87
C ILE A 89 31.88 18.40 47.52
N GLU A 90 31.20 17.79 48.48
CA GLU A 90 29.92 17.10 48.27
C GLU A 90 28.82 18.09 47.92
N GLN A 91 28.67 19.19 48.66
CA GLN A 91 27.77 20.29 48.30
C GLN A 91 28.02 20.80 46.88
N LYS A 92 29.29 20.96 46.48
CA LYS A 92 29.64 21.32 45.09
C LYS A 92 29.34 20.23 44.07
N LYS A 93 29.27 18.95 44.43
CA LYS A 93 28.76 17.89 43.53
C LYS A 93 27.24 17.94 43.45
N ASP A 94 26.56 18.07 44.57
CA ASP A 94 25.10 18.14 44.65
C ASP A 94 24.57 19.35 43.88
N ASP A 95 25.14 20.54 44.07
CA ASP A 95 24.82 21.74 43.29
C ASP A 95 25.00 21.52 41.78
N ARG A 96 26.07 20.82 41.37
CA ARG A 96 26.32 20.48 39.97
C ARG A 96 25.31 19.46 39.45
N MET A 97 24.94 18.47 40.26
CA MET A 97 23.95 17.46 39.92
C MET A 97 22.56 18.08 39.80
N GLN A 98 22.15 18.94 40.73
CA GLN A 98 20.89 19.67 40.69
C GLN A 98 20.81 20.57 39.46
N LYS A 99 21.86 21.34 39.16
CA LYS A 99 21.94 22.17 37.94
C LYS A 99 21.87 21.32 36.67
N PHE A 100 22.57 20.18 36.63
CA PHE A 100 22.49 19.24 35.51
C PHE A 100 21.09 18.66 35.32
N MET A 101 20.42 18.27 36.40
CA MET A 101 19.04 17.76 36.37
C MET A 101 18.03 18.83 35.96
N ALA A 102 18.21 20.09 36.40
CA ALA A 102 17.39 21.22 35.96
C ALA A 102 17.56 21.47 34.45
N LEU A 103 18.80 21.58 33.96
CA LEU A 103 19.11 21.73 32.53
C LEU A 103 18.58 20.55 31.69
N ARG A 104 18.63 19.31 32.22
CA ARG A 104 18.03 18.14 31.58
C ARG A 104 16.52 18.29 31.42
N LYS A 105 15.81 18.72 32.47
CA LYS A 105 14.35 18.96 32.43
C LYS A 105 13.98 20.08 31.46
N GLU A 106 14.75 21.17 31.44
CA GLU A 106 14.56 22.29 30.49
C GLU A 106 14.78 21.82 29.04
N GLN A 107 15.88 21.12 28.77
CA GLN A 107 16.16 20.56 27.44
C GLN A 107 15.09 19.54 27.00
N GLU A 108 14.58 18.73 27.92
CA GLU A 108 13.51 17.78 27.64
C GLU A 108 12.18 18.49 27.35
N ALA A 109 11.84 19.54 28.10
CA ALA A 109 10.68 20.39 27.83
C ALA A 109 10.79 21.08 26.45
N ILE A 110 11.95 21.65 26.11
CA ILE A 110 12.22 22.26 24.80
C ILE A 110 12.11 21.21 23.68
N ARG A 111 12.70 20.02 23.86
CA ARG A 111 12.59 18.91 22.89
C ARG A 111 11.16 18.44 22.72
N LYS A 112 10.38 18.36 23.80
CA LYS A 112 8.96 18.00 23.76
C LYS A 112 8.17 19.06 22.97
N GLN A 113 8.28 20.34 23.32
CA GLN A 113 7.64 21.43 22.58
C GLN A 113 8.04 21.46 21.10
N TYR A 114 9.29 21.15 20.77
CA TYR A 114 9.74 21.05 19.37
C TYR A 114 9.08 19.88 18.65
N ARG A 115 9.06 18.68 19.24
CA ARG A 115 8.34 17.51 18.69
C ARG A 115 6.86 17.82 18.50
N ASP A 116 6.20 18.37 19.52
CA ASP A 116 4.76 18.67 19.48
C ASP A 116 4.43 19.68 18.35
N LYS A 117 5.29 20.71 18.15
CA LYS A 117 5.19 21.65 17.01
C LYS A 117 5.36 20.95 15.66
N VAL A 118 6.38 20.11 15.53
CA VAL A 118 6.65 19.36 14.28
C VAL A 118 5.52 18.38 13.98
N HIS A 119 5.00 17.65 14.98
CA HIS A 119 3.83 16.79 14.83
C HIS A 119 2.59 17.57 14.40
N LYS A 120 2.28 18.72 15.03
CA LYS A 120 1.14 19.56 14.60
C LYS A 120 1.35 20.09 13.17
N GLN A 121 2.57 20.46 12.77
CA GLN A 121 2.87 20.90 11.40
C GLN A 121 2.70 19.77 10.37
N ILE A 122 3.23 18.57 10.66
CA ILE A 122 3.07 17.39 9.81
C ILE A 122 1.57 17.08 9.66
N PHE A 123 0.85 17.00 10.77
CA PHE A 123 -0.60 16.76 10.80
C PHE A 123 -1.35 17.75 9.89
N MET A 124 -1.19 19.07 10.10
CA MET A 124 -1.82 20.11 9.28
C MET A 124 -1.43 20.06 7.79
N SER A 125 -0.30 19.43 7.43
CA SER A 125 0.15 19.27 6.05
C SER A 125 -0.32 17.97 5.37
N THR A 126 -0.92 17.04 6.12
CA THR A 126 -1.30 15.70 5.66
C THR A 126 -2.82 15.49 5.61
N GLY A 127 -3.25 14.62 4.68
CA GLY A 127 -4.62 14.09 4.60
C GLY A 127 -5.74 15.14 4.69
N TYR A 128 -6.77 14.81 5.47
CA TYR A 128 -7.95 15.68 5.66
C TYR A 128 -7.67 16.92 6.53
N ALA A 129 -6.65 16.91 7.39
CA ALA A 129 -6.26 18.10 8.15
C ALA A 129 -5.73 19.20 7.20
N ARG A 130 -4.98 18.83 6.15
CA ARG A 130 -4.64 19.77 5.06
C ARG A 130 -5.88 20.28 4.32
N ALA A 131 -6.88 19.43 4.11
CA ALA A 131 -8.15 19.85 3.50
C ALA A 131 -8.90 20.86 4.39
N LEU A 132 -8.89 20.71 5.73
CA LEU A 132 -9.43 21.71 6.66
C LEU A 132 -8.69 23.06 6.55
N THR A 133 -7.35 23.05 6.50
CA THR A 133 -6.56 24.27 6.29
C THR A 133 -6.92 24.94 4.95
N SER A 134 -7.10 24.14 3.89
CA SER A 134 -7.52 24.64 2.57
C SER A 134 -8.96 25.18 2.57
N ALA A 135 -9.86 24.56 3.32
CA ALA A 135 -11.23 25.01 3.50
C ALA A 135 -11.30 26.34 4.28
N LEU A 136 -10.45 26.53 5.30
CA LEU A 136 -10.28 27.80 5.98
C LEU A 136 -9.86 28.90 5.01
N VAL A 137 -8.80 28.68 4.21
CA VAL A 137 -8.39 29.63 3.15
C VAL A 137 -9.50 29.89 2.14
N THR A 138 -10.30 28.88 1.80
CA THR A 138 -11.47 29.06 0.92
C THR A 138 -12.54 29.94 1.58
N SER A 139 -12.77 29.82 2.88
CA SER A 139 -13.68 30.70 3.63
C SER A 139 -13.19 32.16 3.67
N ASP A 140 -11.88 32.37 3.73
CA ASP A 140 -11.26 33.70 3.65
C ASP A 140 -11.52 34.34 2.28
N VAL A 141 -11.27 33.59 1.20
CA VAL A 141 -11.49 34.05 -0.19
C VAL A 141 -12.97 34.35 -0.45
N LEU A 142 -13.90 33.55 0.08
CA LEU A 142 -15.34 33.84 -0.03
C LEU A 142 -15.73 35.14 0.69
N TYR A 143 -15.23 35.34 1.92
CA TYR A 143 -15.47 36.58 2.67
C TYR A 143 -14.87 37.81 1.97
N GLU A 144 -13.64 37.71 1.47
CA GLU A 144 -13.01 38.78 0.68
C GLU A 144 -13.80 39.07 -0.60
N ARG A 145 -14.35 38.04 -1.24
CA ARG A 145 -15.18 38.19 -2.44
C ARG A 145 -16.51 38.90 -2.15
N GLU A 146 -17.16 38.60 -1.02
CA GLU A 146 -18.33 39.34 -0.55
C GLU A 146 -17.99 40.82 -0.32
N LYS A 147 -16.84 41.13 0.30
CA LYS A 147 -16.40 42.53 0.49
C LYS A 147 -16.04 43.24 -0.82
N GLN A 148 -15.49 42.54 -1.81
CA GLN A 148 -15.33 43.10 -3.16
C GLN A 148 -16.69 43.42 -3.82
N ILE A 149 -17.70 42.56 -3.65
CA ILE A 149 -19.05 42.79 -4.20
C ILE A 149 -19.73 43.97 -3.49
N GLU A 150 -19.64 44.05 -2.16
CA GLU A 150 -20.10 45.22 -1.37
C GLU A 150 -19.47 46.52 -1.87
N LEU A 151 -18.14 46.53 -2.09
CA LEU A 151 -17.43 47.69 -2.59
C LEU A 151 -17.84 48.03 -4.03
N GLN A 152 -17.94 47.05 -4.92
CA GLN A 152 -18.36 47.26 -6.31
C GLN A 152 -19.79 47.83 -6.39
N ASN A 153 -20.69 47.38 -5.51
CA ASN A 153 -22.05 47.92 -5.43
C ASN A 153 -22.06 49.37 -4.94
N LYS A 154 -21.21 49.74 -3.98
CA LYS A 154 -21.02 51.14 -3.55
C LYS A 154 -20.45 52.02 -4.66
N ILE A 155 -19.48 51.53 -5.43
CA ILE A 155 -18.93 52.24 -6.59
C ILE A 155 -20.02 52.48 -7.63
N LYS A 156 -20.80 51.45 -8.01
CA LYS A 156 -21.93 51.61 -8.94
C LYS A 156 -22.98 52.60 -8.44
N GLN A 157 -23.27 52.64 -7.14
CA GLN A 157 -24.17 53.64 -6.56
C GLN A 157 -23.58 55.06 -6.69
N HIS A 158 -22.29 55.22 -6.41
CA HIS A 158 -21.59 56.49 -6.59
C HIS A 158 -21.60 56.97 -8.05
N GLU A 159 -21.25 56.09 -9.00
CA GLU A 159 -21.31 56.35 -10.44
C GLU A 159 -22.72 56.75 -10.89
N LEU A 160 -23.76 56.08 -10.40
CA LEU A 160 -25.16 56.45 -10.67
C LEU A 160 -25.51 57.84 -10.13
N ASP A 161 -25.01 58.21 -8.95
CA ASP A 161 -25.27 59.51 -8.33
C ASP A 161 -24.45 60.65 -8.97
N GLU A 162 -23.23 60.37 -9.44
CA GLU A 162 -22.45 61.32 -10.25
C GLU A 162 -23.05 61.51 -11.65
N ASN A 163 -23.49 60.44 -12.30
CA ASN A 163 -24.18 60.52 -13.59
C ASN A 163 -25.48 61.34 -13.49
N LYS A 164 -26.24 61.24 -12.38
CA LYS A 164 -27.39 62.13 -12.12
C LYS A 164 -26.96 63.60 -12.05
N LYS A 165 -25.93 63.92 -11.25
CA LYS A 165 -25.39 65.30 -11.15
C LYS A 165 -24.95 65.83 -12.51
N TYR A 166 -24.25 65.03 -13.30
CA TYR A 166 -23.80 65.42 -14.64
C TYR A 166 -24.97 65.65 -15.60
N VAL A 167 -25.97 64.76 -15.61
CA VAL A 167 -27.21 64.94 -16.39
C VAL A 167 -27.96 66.20 -15.96
N ASP A 168 -28.00 66.53 -14.67
CA ASP A 168 -28.66 67.75 -14.18
C ASP A 168 -27.86 69.03 -14.48
N ILE A 169 -26.54 68.97 -14.63
CA ILE A 169 -25.71 70.06 -15.18
C ILE A 169 -26.03 70.23 -16.67
N MET A 170 -25.98 69.16 -17.46
CA MET A 170 -26.28 69.18 -18.90
C MET A 170 -27.68 69.73 -19.19
N LYS A 171 -28.70 69.38 -18.39
CA LYS A 171 -30.05 69.98 -18.50
C LYS A 171 -30.02 71.50 -18.32
N LYS A 172 -29.35 72.00 -17.28
CA LYS A 172 -29.23 73.44 -17.01
C LYS A 172 -28.47 74.17 -18.10
N GLU A 173 -27.45 73.54 -18.69
CA GLU A 173 -26.72 74.10 -19.83
C GLU A 173 -27.60 74.19 -21.08
N VAL A 174 -28.37 73.13 -21.39
CA VAL A 174 -29.35 73.13 -22.50
C VAL A 174 -30.47 74.15 -22.28
N GLU A 175 -31.00 74.27 -21.05
CA GLU A 175 -31.98 75.30 -20.67
C GLU A 175 -31.40 76.71 -20.86
N ALA A 176 -30.16 76.96 -20.40
CA ALA A 176 -29.50 78.24 -20.58
C ALA A 176 -29.18 78.56 -22.05
N GLU A 177 -28.83 77.57 -22.87
CA GLU A 177 -28.61 77.74 -24.31
C GLU A 177 -29.94 78.00 -25.04
N ALA A 178 -31.04 77.35 -24.64
CA ALA A 178 -32.37 77.62 -25.16
C ALA A 178 -32.82 79.06 -24.85
N ILE A 179 -32.60 79.54 -23.62
CA ILE A 179 -32.88 80.94 -23.24
C ILE A 179 -32.06 81.91 -24.10
N LYS A 180 -30.74 81.65 -24.27
CA LYS A 180 -29.88 82.48 -25.13
C LYS A 180 -30.36 82.53 -26.58
N LYS A 181 -30.79 81.39 -27.15
CA LYS A 181 -31.33 81.32 -28.52
C LYS A 181 -32.64 82.11 -28.66
N ILE A 182 -33.50 82.10 -27.64
CA ILE A 182 -34.71 82.94 -27.62
C ILE A 182 -34.33 84.42 -27.57
N GLU A 183 -33.40 84.83 -26.69
CA GLU A 183 -32.92 86.22 -26.66
C GLU A 183 -32.25 86.66 -27.97
N GLU A 184 -31.49 85.78 -28.64
CA GLU A 184 -30.88 86.06 -29.94
C GLU A 184 -31.96 86.23 -31.02
N GLN A 185 -32.98 85.36 -31.05
CA GLN A 185 -34.12 85.48 -31.95
C GLN A 185 -34.92 86.77 -31.72
N GLU A 186 -35.14 87.18 -30.46
CA GLU A 186 -35.78 88.47 -30.15
C GLU A 186 -34.93 89.67 -30.62
N LYS A 187 -33.61 89.62 -30.40
CA LYS A 187 -32.67 90.66 -30.88
C LYS A 187 -32.61 90.71 -32.41
N GLU A 188 -32.70 89.57 -33.10
CA GLU A 188 -32.80 89.51 -34.56
C GLU A 188 -34.15 90.02 -35.07
N ALA A 189 -35.25 89.65 -34.42
CA ALA A 189 -36.59 90.13 -34.77
C ALA A 189 -36.68 91.66 -34.63
N GLU A 190 -36.13 92.26 -33.56
CA GLU A 190 -36.10 93.72 -33.40
C GLU A 190 -35.21 94.40 -34.45
N LYS A 191 -34.04 93.82 -34.78
CA LYS A 191 -33.19 94.30 -35.90
C LYS A 191 -33.95 94.23 -37.23
N GLN A 192 -34.66 93.14 -37.51
CA GLN A 192 -35.48 93.00 -38.72
C GLN A 192 -36.66 93.98 -38.72
N ARG A 193 -37.25 94.29 -37.56
CA ARG A 193 -38.33 95.28 -37.42
C ARG A 193 -37.83 96.70 -37.75
N ILE A 194 -36.66 97.07 -37.23
CA ILE A 194 -36.00 98.34 -37.53
C ILE A 194 -35.60 98.42 -39.01
N TYR A 195 -34.93 97.38 -39.54
CA TYR A 195 -34.54 97.30 -40.95
C TYR A 195 -35.76 97.36 -41.89
N GLY A 196 -36.85 96.68 -41.56
CA GLY A 196 -38.11 96.72 -42.28
C GLY A 196 -38.84 98.06 -42.19
N SER A 197 -38.59 98.88 -41.15
CA SER A 197 -39.03 100.28 -41.13
C SER A 197 -38.24 101.08 -42.15
N ASN A 198 -36.91 101.08 -42.03
CA ASN A 198 -36.00 101.83 -42.91
C ASN A 198 -36.21 101.46 -44.40
N LEU A 199 -36.37 100.18 -44.70
CA LEU A 199 -36.62 99.70 -46.05
C LEU A 199 -37.97 100.19 -46.61
N ARG A 200 -39.03 100.30 -45.78
CA ARG A 200 -40.31 100.88 -46.21
C ARG A 200 -40.19 102.36 -46.54
N ASP A 201 -39.37 103.10 -45.81
CA ASP A 201 -39.14 104.52 -46.07
C ASP A 201 -38.28 104.71 -47.34
N SER A 202 -37.22 103.92 -47.54
CA SER A 202 -36.48 103.90 -48.81
C SER A 202 -37.31 103.41 -50.01
N ILE A 203 -38.31 102.55 -49.81
CA ILE A 203 -39.23 102.12 -50.88
C ILE A 203 -40.16 103.27 -51.30
N LYS A 204 -40.65 104.10 -50.36
CA LYS A 204 -41.44 105.30 -50.70
C LYS A 204 -40.61 106.27 -51.54
N GLU A 205 -39.40 106.57 -51.07
CA GLU A 205 -38.45 107.46 -51.75
C GLU A 205 -38.13 106.96 -53.18
N LYS A 206 -37.87 105.66 -53.34
CA LYS A 206 -37.70 105.05 -54.68
C LYS A 206 -38.95 105.11 -55.55
N LEU A 207 -40.15 104.90 -54.99
CA LEU A 207 -41.41 104.97 -55.74
C LEU A 207 -41.73 106.38 -56.25
N GLU A 208 -41.23 107.42 -55.58
CA GLU A 208 -41.33 108.81 -56.03
C GLU A 208 -40.36 109.08 -57.19
N VAL A 209 -39.11 108.60 -57.10
CA VAL A 209 -38.11 108.68 -58.19
C VAL A 209 -38.52 107.85 -59.41
N GLU A 210 -39.04 106.64 -59.23
CA GLU A 210 -39.41 105.73 -60.32
C GLU A 210 -40.61 106.24 -61.14
N ARG A 211 -41.53 107.00 -60.51
CA ARG A 211 -42.60 107.69 -61.25
C ARG A 211 -42.04 108.74 -62.20
N ALA A 212 -41.08 109.55 -61.75
CA ALA A 212 -40.43 110.56 -62.58
C ALA A 212 -39.64 109.92 -63.74
N LEU A 213 -39.01 108.77 -63.51
CA LEU A 213 -38.25 108.04 -64.54
C LEU A 213 -39.13 107.30 -65.56
N LYS A 214 -40.31 106.79 -65.18
CA LYS A 214 -41.23 106.16 -66.14
C LYS A 214 -41.83 107.16 -67.15
N GLU A 215 -41.95 108.43 -66.78
CA GLU A 215 -42.33 109.48 -67.74
C GLU A 215 -41.23 109.79 -68.77
N THR A 216 -39.97 109.45 -68.49
CA THR A 216 -38.86 109.59 -69.45
C THR A 216 -38.67 108.36 -70.31
N THR A 217 -38.64 107.15 -69.74
CA THR A 217 -38.32 105.91 -70.51
C THR A 217 -39.39 105.54 -71.54
N VAL A 218 -40.67 105.85 -71.30
CA VAL A 218 -41.76 105.59 -72.26
C VAL A 218 -41.58 106.37 -73.58
N ARG A 219 -40.76 107.44 -73.62
CA ARG A 219 -40.37 108.09 -74.87
C ARG A 219 -39.30 107.30 -75.65
N GLU A 220 -38.40 106.62 -74.96
CA GLU A 220 -37.22 105.97 -75.54
C GLU A 220 -37.55 104.55 -76.05
N GLU A 221 -38.37 103.78 -75.33
CA GLU A 221 -38.77 102.41 -75.71
C GLU A 221 -39.58 102.32 -77.02
N ALA A 222 -40.11 103.45 -77.51
CA ALA A 222 -40.77 103.55 -78.80
C ALA A 222 -39.81 103.47 -80.00
N GLU A 223 -38.52 103.78 -79.79
CA GLU A 223 -37.52 103.88 -80.86
C GLU A 223 -36.79 102.53 -81.08
N ASP A 224 -36.44 101.81 -80.01
CA ASP A 224 -35.64 100.57 -80.07
C ASP A 224 -36.38 99.33 -80.63
N ASN A 225 -37.71 99.22 -80.43
CA ASN A 225 -38.48 98.03 -80.82
C ASN A 225 -38.47 97.72 -82.34
N ILE A 226 -38.06 98.67 -83.17
CA ILE A 226 -37.96 98.53 -84.63
C ILE A 226 -36.71 97.73 -85.04
N GLU A 227 -35.67 97.69 -84.21
CA GLU A 227 -34.38 97.08 -84.54
C GLU A 227 -34.38 95.55 -84.31
N ALA A 228 -34.96 95.11 -83.18
CA ALA A 228 -34.85 93.73 -82.68
C ALA A 228 -35.46 92.65 -83.60
N MET A 229 -36.48 92.99 -84.41
CA MET A 229 -37.14 92.02 -85.29
C MET A 229 -36.24 91.41 -86.38
N LYS A 230 -35.09 92.03 -86.70
CA LYS A 230 -34.21 91.60 -87.80
C LYS A 230 -33.26 90.46 -87.44
N GLU A 231 -33.10 90.12 -86.15
CA GLU A 231 -32.11 89.11 -85.72
C GLU A 231 -32.67 87.68 -85.67
N LEU A 232 -33.98 87.53 -85.41
CA LEU A 232 -34.62 86.26 -85.06
C LEU A 232 -34.58 85.20 -86.19
N GLU A 233 -34.67 85.61 -87.46
CA GLU A 233 -34.73 84.70 -88.62
C GLU A 233 -33.45 83.85 -88.85
N LYS A 234 -32.34 84.16 -88.17
CA LYS A 234 -31.04 83.50 -88.40
C LYS A 234 -30.85 82.20 -87.62
N LEU A 235 -31.58 81.98 -86.52
CA LEU A 235 -31.30 80.87 -85.59
C LEU A 235 -31.90 79.51 -86.00
N ASP A 236 -33.07 79.48 -86.64
CA ASP A 236 -33.82 78.22 -86.84
C ASP A 236 -33.12 77.17 -87.71
N LYS A 237 -32.18 77.58 -88.58
CA LYS A 237 -31.52 76.69 -89.55
C LYS A 237 -30.52 75.69 -88.93
N ILE A 238 -30.16 75.85 -87.65
CA ILE A 238 -29.11 75.04 -86.99
C ILE A 238 -29.67 73.75 -86.36
N MET A 239 -30.93 73.72 -85.93
CA MET A 239 -31.44 72.66 -85.03
C MET A 239 -31.75 71.30 -85.68
N GLU A 240 -31.86 71.20 -87.01
CA GLU A 240 -32.31 69.95 -87.66
C GLU A 240 -31.25 68.84 -87.70
N GLN A 241 -29.96 69.17 -87.69
CA GLN A 241 -28.89 68.21 -88.01
C GLN A 241 -28.59 67.16 -86.91
N ASP A 242 -28.89 67.46 -85.63
CA ASP A 242 -28.41 66.62 -84.52
C ASP A 242 -29.28 65.40 -84.19
N LYS A 243 -30.51 65.31 -84.70
CA LYS A 243 -31.45 64.22 -84.36
C LYS A 243 -31.04 62.85 -84.90
N LEU A 244 -30.19 62.77 -85.94
CA LEU A 244 -29.83 61.52 -86.63
C LEU A 244 -28.82 60.62 -85.88
N LYS A 245 -27.98 61.16 -85.00
CA LYS A 245 -26.83 60.42 -84.43
C LYS A 245 -27.21 59.37 -83.37
N LYS A 246 -28.30 59.57 -82.62
CA LYS A 246 -28.62 58.78 -81.41
C LYS A 246 -29.14 57.35 -81.67
N LYS A 247 -29.60 57.02 -82.87
CA LYS A 247 -30.31 55.74 -83.16
C LYS A 247 -29.41 54.50 -83.28
N ARG A 248 -28.08 54.64 -83.39
CA ARG A 248 -27.16 53.53 -83.72
C ARG A 248 -26.59 52.75 -82.52
N ALA A 249 -26.60 53.30 -81.31
CA ALA A 249 -25.88 52.71 -80.16
C ALA A 249 -26.58 51.50 -79.50
N LEU A 250 -27.91 51.38 -79.63
CA LEU A 250 -28.74 50.45 -78.85
C LEU A 250 -28.70 48.98 -79.32
N LEU A 251 -28.09 48.69 -80.48
CA LEU A 251 -28.11 47.35 -81.11
C LEU A 251 -26.98 46.42 -80.66
N THR A 252 -25.88 46.96 -80.11
CA THR A 252 -24.65 46.19 -79.84
C THR A 252 -24.63 45.46 -78.50
N GLU A 253 -25.56 45.77 -77.59
CA GLU A 253 -25.51 45.33 -76.19
C GLU A 253 -26.14 43.94 -76.00
N ASN A 254 -27.27 43.66 -76.68
CA ASN A 254 -28.04 42.42 -76.54
C ASN A 254 -27.33 41.13 -77.00
N GLN A 255 -26.24 41.21 -77.79
CA GLN A 255 -25.56 40.02 -78.32
C GLN A 255 -24.61 39.33 -77.31
N LYS A 256 -24.27 39.95 -76.18
CA LYS A 256 -23.30 39.39 -75.23
C LYS A 256 -23.92 38.37 -74.28
N ILE A 257 -25.13 38.62 -73.79
CA ILE A 257 -25.81 37.87 -72.72
C ILE A 257 -26.10 36.40 -73.10
N LEU A 258 -26.29 36.10 -74.38
CA LEU A 258 -26.62 34.74 -74.85
C LEU A 258 -25.46 33.71 -74.72
N LYS A 259 -24.21 34.15 -74.63
CA LYS A 259 -23.04 33.24 -74.66
C LYS A 259 -22.71 32.61 -73.31
N GLU A 260 -22.97 33.32 -72.21
CA GLU A 260 -22.58 32.89 -70.85
C GLU A 260 -23.43 31.71 -70.32
N VAL A 261 -24.62 31.48 -70.90
CA VAL A 261 -25.55 30.43 -70.46
C VAL A 261 -25.19 29.03 -70.98
N GLU A 262 -24.42 28.92 -72.08
CA GLU A 262 -24.05 27.63 -72.70
C GLU A 262 -22.83 26.95 -72.05
N GLU A 263 -22.06 27.69 -71.24
CA GLU A 263 -20.83 27.17 -70.63
C GLU A 263 -21.12 26.39 -69.34
N GLY A 264 -22.04 26.88 -68.49
CA GLY A 264 -22.39 26.25 -67.21
C GLY A 264 -22.95 24.82 -67.33
N LYS A 265 -23.67 24.50 -68.41
CA LYS A 265 -24.24 23.15 -68.61
C LYS A 265 -23.17 22.06 -68.85
N ARG A 266 -21.97 22.43 -69.33
CA ARG A 266 -20.89 21.47 -69.66
C ARG A 266 -19.95 21.14 -68.49
N GLN A 267 -20.17 21.73 -67.31
CA GLN A 267 -19.44 21.34 -66.09
C GLN A 267 -20.16 20.22 -65.33
N HIS A 268 -21.48 20.31 -65.17
CA HIS A 268 -22.24 19.42 -64.29
C HIS A 268 -22.24 17.94 -64.75
N GLU A 269 -22.31 17.67 -66.06
CA GLU A 269 -22.28 16.29 -66.63
C GLU A 269 -20.94 15.53 -66.44
N ARG A 270 -19.90 16.19 -65.92
CA ARG A 270 -18.61 15.54 -65.61
C ARG A 270 -18.55 15.03 -64.18
N GLU A 271 -19.17 15.72 -63.24
CA GLU A 271 -19.10 15.40 -61.80
C GLU A 271 -19.90 14.12 -61.45
N GLU A 272 -21.04 13.87 -62.10
CA GLU A 272 -21.83 12.64 -61.85
C GLU A 272 -21.12 11.35 -62.26
N LYS A 273 -20.25 11.40 -63.28
CA LYS A 273 -19.57 10.19 -63.81
C LYS A 273 -18.44 9.70 -62.91
N GLU A 274 -17.81 10.58 -62.13
CA GLU A 274 -16.71 10.23 -61.23
C GLU A 274 -17.21 9.52 -59.95
N LEU A 275 -18.46 9.77 -59.54
CA LEU A 275 -19.05 9.17 -58.33
C LEU A 275 -19.46 7.69 -58.52
N ASP A 276 -19.89 7.32 -59.72
CA ASP A 276 -20.42 5.97 -60.03
C ASP A 276 -19.34 4.88 -60.18
N GLU A 277 -18.08 5.27 -60.38
CA GLU A 277 -16.95 4.32 -60.48
C GLU A 277 -16.39 3.93 -59.10
N VAL A 278 -16.41 4.86 -58.12
CA VAL A 278 -15.92 4.63 -56.75
C VAL A 278 -16.74 3.55 -56.02
N VAL A 279 -18.07 3.51 -56.24
CA VAL A 279 -18.98 2.57 -55.57
C VAL A 279 -18.73 1.11 -55.98
N LYS A 280 -18.29 0.86 -57.23
CA LYS A 280 -18.10 -0.50 -57.78
C LYS A 280 -16.83 -1.19 -57.24
N VAL A 281 -15.79 -0.43 -56.92
CA VAL A 281 -14.51 -0.96 -56.41
C VAL A 281 -14.65 -1.55 -54.99
N TYR A 282 -15.44 -0.91 -54.13
CA TYR A 282 -15.56 -1.32 -52.71
C TYR A 282 -16.31 -2.64 -52.49
N GLN A 283 -17.21 -3.05 -53.40
CA GLN A 283 -17.99 -4.28 -53.23
C GLN A 283 -17.19 -5.55 -53.56
N VAL A 284 -16.29 -5.49 -54.56
CA VAL A 284 -15.50 -6.64 -55.01
C VAL A 284 -14.41 -7.03 -54.01
N ALA A 285 -13.79 -6.05 -53.34
CA ALA A 285 -12.71 -6.29 -52.38
C ALA A 285 -13.19 -7.04 -51.12
N LYS A 286 -14.39 -6.74 -50.62
CA LYS A 286 -14.90 -7.24 -49.33
C LYS A 286 -15.29 -8.72 -49.37
N HIS A 287 -15.88 -9.19 -50.47
CA HIS A 287 -16.38 -10.57 -50.55
C HIS A 287 -15.28 -11.63 -50.72
N ARG A 288 -14.14 -11.26 -51.33
CA ARG A 288 -13.04 -12.17 -51.68
C ARG A 288 -12.15 -12.57 -50.50
N ILE A 289 -12.09 -11.75 -49.45
CA ILE A 289 -11.16 -11.93 -48.31
C ILE A 289 -11.70 -12.95 -47.28
N ASP A 290 -13.00 -12.92 -46.99
CA ASP A 290 -13.56 -13.71 -45.87
C ASP A 290 -13.81 -15.19 -46.19
N CYS A 291 -14.08 -15.55 -47.46
CA CYS A 291 -14.31 -16.95 -47.83
C CYS A 291 -13.01 -17.77 -47.84
N MET A 292 -11.91 -17.20 -48.33
CA MET A 292 -10.63 -17.91 -48.49
C MET A 292 -9.98 -18.32 -47.16
N ARG A 293 -10.28 -17.61 -46.06
CA ARG A 293 -9.58 -17.76 -44.78
C ARG A 293 -10.12 -18.91 -43.91
N LYS A 294 -11.40 -19.32 -44.10
CA LYS A 294 -12.07 -20.30 -43.23
C LYS A 294 -11.98 -21.77 -43.69
N GLN A 295 -11.72 -22.04 -44.96
CA GLN A 295 -11.66 -23.41 -45.49
C GLN A 295 -10.29 -24.08 -45.30
N ARG A 296 -9.18 -23.35 -45.56
CA ARG A 296 -7.84 -23.96 -45.67
C ARG A 296 -7.23 -24.47 -44.35
N GLU A 297 -7.70 -23.98 -43.20
CA GLU A 297 -7.06 -24.22 -41.90
C GLU A 297 -7.57 -25.47 -41.15
N LYS A 298 -8.67 -26.08 -41.61
CA LYS A 298 -9.23 -27.32 -41.05
C LYS A 298 -8.74 -28.59 -41.76
N GLU A 299 -8.69 -28.59 -43.09
CA GLU A 299 -8.45 -29.81 -43.88
C GLU A 299 -7.04 -30.41 -43.72
N LEU A 300 -6.04 -29.59 -43.35
CA LEU A 300 -4.65 -30.02 -43.24
C LEU A 300 -4.29 -30.77 -41.94
N ARG A 301 -5.14 -30.78 -40.91
CA ARG A 301 -4.80 -31.39 -39.61
C ARG A 301 -5.25 -32.84 -39.43
N ASP A 302 -6.31 -33.26 -40.12
CA ASP A 302 -6.97 -34.54 -39.82
C ASP A 302 -6.40 -35.72 -40.65
N SER A 303 -5.79 -35.46 -41.81
CA SER A 303 -5.35 -36.51 -42.75
C SER A 303 -4.06 -37.26 -42.37
N GLU A 304 -3.29 -36.75 -41.40
CA GLU A 304 -1.91 -37.23 -41.16
C GLU A 304 -1.81 -38.30 -40.04
N VAL A 305 -2.89 -38.49 -39.27
CA VAL A 305 -2.96 -39.42 -38.13
C VAL A 305 -3.29 -40.85 -38.57
N GLU A 306 -4.20 -41.04 -39.54
CA GLU A 306 -4.72 -42.36 -39.92
C GLU A 306 -3.69 -43.29 -40.59
N ARG A 307 -2.65 -42.73 -41.22
CA ARG A 307 -1.68 -43.51 -42.01
C ARG A 307 -0.76 -44.40 -41.15
N ARG A 308 -0.58 -44.10 -39.85
CA ARG A 308 0.37 -44.81 -38.98
C ARG A 308 -0.16 -46.12 -38.39
N GLN A 309 -1.46 -46.37 -38.42
CA GLN A 309 -2.08 -47.52 -37.74
C GLN A 309 -2.14 -48.81 -38.58
N LYS A 310 -1.96 -48.74 -39.91
CA LYS A 310 -2.21 -49.87 -40.84
C LYS A 310 -1.02 -50.84 -41.05
N ILE A 311 0.17 -50.56 -40.50
CA ILE A 311 1.38 -51.37 -40.74
C ILE A 311 1.58 -52.50 -39.70
N ALA A 312 0.91 -52.42 -38.53
CA ALA A 312 1.12 -53.35 -37.42
C ALA A 312 0.49 -54.76 -37.59
N ALA A 313 -0.29 -55.01 -38.64
CA ALA A 313 -1.18 -56.17 -38.73
C ALA A 313 -0.64 -57.40 -39.50
N LEU A 314 0.56 -57.32 -40.10
CA LEU A 314 1.00 -58.29 -41.14
C LEU A 314 2.00 -59.38 -40.69
N VAL A 315 2.30 -59.51 -39.39
CA VAL A 315 3.45 -60.33 -38.90
C VAL A 315 3.05 -61.70 -38.29
N MET A 316 1.76 -62.05 -38.24
CA MET A 316 1.26 -63.18 -37.42
C MET A 316 0.96 -64.52 -38.15
N ALA A 317 1.50 -64.75 -39.36
CA ALA A 317 0.98 -65.80 -40.28
C ALA A 317 1.90 -67.01 -40.60
N GLU A 318 3.05 -67.21 -39.93
CA GLU A 318 4.12 -68.12 -40.42
C GLU A 318 4.35 -69.41 -39.59
N ARG A 319 3.30 -70.08 -39.05
CA ARG A 319 3.47 -71.07 -37.95
C ARG A 319 3.13 -72.57 -38.23
N GLU A 320 2.67 -73.00 -39.41
CA GLU A 320 1.88 -74.26 -39.54
C GLU A 320 2.47 -75.39 -40.44
N ASN A 321 3.74 -75.81 -40.32
CA ASN A 321 4.37 -76.66 -41.39
C ASN A 321 5.34 -77.80 -40.98
N ARG A 322 5.09 -78.67 -39.95
CA ARG A 322 6.13 -79.65 -39.47
C ARG A 322 5.78 -81.09 -38.99
N GLU A 323 4.58 -81.67 -39.14
CA GLU A 323 4.23 -82.99 -38.54
C GLU A 323 4.09 -84.16 -39.55
N ALA A 324 5.11 -85.04 -39.77
CA ALA A 324 5.01 -86.10 -40.80
C ALA A 324 5.91 -87.38 -40.72
N VAL A 325 6.56 -87.77 -39.60
CA VAL A 325 7.73 -88.70 -39.65
C VAL A 325 7.59 -90.12 -39.01
N GLU A 326 6.54 -90.47 -38.27
CA GLU A 326 6.68 -91.49 -37.18
C GLU A 326 6.44 -93.01 -37.42
N ASN A 327 6.16 -93.54 -38.63
CA ASN A 327 5.30 -94.76 -38.75
C ASN A 327 5.85 -96.17 -39.20
N GLU A 328 7.15 -96.56 -39.11
CA GLU A 328 7.66 -97.79 -39.82
C GLU A 328 8.31 -98.99 -39.03
N ILE A 329 8.32 -99.10 -37.70
CA ILE A 329 9.36 -99.91 -36.97
C ILE A 329 9.12 -101.43 -36.66
N LEU A 330 7.91 -102.01 -36.74
CA LEU A 330 7.47 -102.97 -35.69
C LEU A 330 7.93 -104.47 -35.64
N GLN A 331 8.23 -105.20 -36.73
CA GLN A 331 7.73 -106.60 -36.87
C GLN A 331 8.57 -107.87 -36.51
N LYS A 332 9.83 -107.85 -36.05
CA LYS A 332 10.83 -108.89 -36.45
C LYS A 332 11.22 -110.13 -35.57
N ALA A 333 10.58 -110.48 -34.43
CA ALA A 333 11.36 -110.99 -33.27
C ALA A 333 11.03 -112.38 -32.58
N ILE A 334 10.77 -113.52 -33.25
CA ILE A 334 10.14 -114.70 -32.55
C ILE A 334 10.91 -116.07 -32.45
N ALA A 335 11.85 -116.44 -33.32
CA ALA A 335 12.23 -117.86 -33.55
C ALA A 335 13.19 -118.56 -32.54
N GLU A 336 13.29 -118.12 -31.29
CA GLU A 336 14.49 -118.29 -30.44
C GLU A 336 14.42 -119.39 -29.34
N LYS A 337 13.35 -120.20 -29.26
CA LYS A 337 12.89 -120.72 -27.95
C LYS A 337 13.35 -122.08 -27.42
N ASP A 338 13.76 -123.06 -28.23
CA ASP A 338 13.71 -124.47 -27.76
C ASP A 338 15.04 -125.13 -27.40
N ALA A 339 16.19 -124.57 -27.82
CA ALA A 339 17.51 -124.99 -27.33
C ALA A 339 17.70 -124.79 -25.80
N ILE A 340 16.74 -124.10 -25.17
CA ILE A 340 16.75 -123.67 -23.78
C ILE A 340 16.52 -124.86 -22.81
N GLU A 341 15.75 -125.89 -23.19
CA GLU A 341 15.23 -126.92 -22.26
C GLU A 341 16.30 -127.73 -21.48
N LEU A 342 17.35 -128.21 -22.13
CA LEU A 342 18.35 -129.10 -21.50
C LEU A 342 19.40 -128.37 -20.66
N GLN A 343 19.67 -127.10 -21.00
CA GLN A 343 20.43 -126.16 -20.16
C GLN A 343 19.82 -126.13 -18.74
N LYS A 344 18.48 -126.00 -18.65
CA LYS A 344 17.70 -125.77 -17.41
C LYS A 344 18.01 -126.72 -16.26
N ILE A 345 18.43 -127.96 -16.49
CA ILE A 345 18.63 -128.93 -15.39
C ILE A 345 20.01 -128.80 -14.75
N LYS A 346 21.07 -128.60 -15.54
CA LYS A 346 22.39 -128.27 -14.99
C LYS A 346 22.40 -126.87 -14.39
N ASP A 347 21.77 -125.93 -15.10
CA ASP A 347 21.54 -124.58 -14.60
C ASP A 347 20.86 -124.62 -13.23
N LYS A 348 19.80 -125.43 -13.01
CA LYS A 348 19.10 -125.54 -11.72
C LYS A 348 20.00 -125.88 -10.53
N LEU A 349 21.01 -126.73 -10.69
CA LEU A 349 21.89 -127.13 -9.59
C LEU A 349 22.95 -126.07 -9.29
N GLU A 350 23.64 -125.56 -10.32
CA GLU A 350 24.56 -124.43 -10.16
C GLU A 350 23.84 -123.19 -9.63
N PHE A 351 22.60 -122.95 -10.09
CA PHE A 351 21.72 -121.89 -9.62
C PHE A 351 21.40 -122.06 -8.14
N GLN A 352 21.15 -123.27 -7.62
CA GLN A 352 20.91 -123.45 -6.19
C GLN A 352 22.12 -123.10 -5.31
N GLU A 353 23.35 -123.37 -5.77
CA GLU A 353 24.56 -122.99 -5.05
C GLU A 353 24.89 -121.49 -5.20
N LYS A 354 24.79 -120.94 -6.42
CA LYS A 354 24.89 -119.50 -6.67
C LYS A 354 23.88 -118.73 -5.82
N MET A 355 22.60 -119.13 -5.82
CA MET A 355 21.54 -118.55 -4.98
C MET A 355 21.76 -118.73 -3.46
N LYS A 356 22.59 -119.67 -2.99
CA LYS A 356 23.01 -119.73 -1.58
C LYS A 356 24.10 -118.70 -1.29
N ARG A 357 25.09 -118.57 -2.18
CA ARG A 357 26.18 -117.60 -2.08
C ARG A 357 25.67 -116.16 -2.18
N GLU A 358 24.87 -115.87 -3.21
CA GLU A 358 24.19 -114.60 -3.44
C GLU A 358 23.29 -114.22 -2.25
N ARG A 359 22.62 -115.17 -1.59
CA ARG A 359 21.84 -114.88 -0.37
C ARG A 359 22.71 -114.46 0.81
N LEU A 360 23.92 -114.98 0.94
CA LEU A 360 24.87 -114.60 2.00
C LEU A 360 25.54 -113.25 1.67
N GLU A 361 25.97 -113.05 0.42
CA GLU A 361 26.55 -111.80 -0.07
C GLU A 361 25.53 -110.66 0.01
N ASN A 362 24.30 -110.85 -0.49
CA ASN A 362 23.22 -109.87 -0.38
C ASN A 362 22.83 -109.61 1.09
N ARG A 363 22.88 -110.61 1.98
CA ARG A 363 22.70 -110.39 3.43
C ARG A 363 23.80 -109.50 4.02
N GLN A 364 25.05 -109.67 3.60
CA GLN A 364 26.17 -108.81 4.02
C GLN A 364 26.05 -107.40 3.43
N GLU A 365 25.73 -107.27 2.14
CA GLU A 365 25.50 -105.98 1.50
C GLU A 365 24.31 -105.22 2.12
N VAL A 366 23.21 -105.90 2.45
CA VAL A 366 22.07 -105.28 3.15
C VAL A 366 22.51 -104.73 4.51
N LEU A 367 23.28 -105.48 5.29
CA LEU A 367 23.81 -105.02 6.57
C LEU A 367 24.78 -103.83 6.41
N GLN A 368 25.61 -103.81 5.37
CA GLN A 368 26.47 -102.68 5.04
C GLN A 368 25.65 -101.45 4.62
N ARG A 369 24.67 -101.62 3.73
CA ARG A 369 23.73 -100.56 3.30
C ARG A 369 22.91 -100.02 4.47
N GLU A 370 22.51 -100.84 5.43
CA GLU A 370 21.82 -100.42 6.67
C GLU A 370 22.75 -99.66 7.64
N ALA A 371 24.02 -100.06 7.74
CA ALA A 371 25.02 -99.33 8.53
C ALA A 371 25.33 -97.95 7.89
N GLU A 372 25.49 -97.90 6.57
CA GLU A 372 25.65 -96.65 5.83
C GLU A 372 24.43 -95.73 5.93
N LYS A 373 23.21 -96.28 5.78
CA LYS A 373 21.97 -95.51 5.97
C LYS A 373 21.94 -94.89 7.36
N ARG A 374 22.14 -95.68 8.42
CA ARG A 374 22.21 -95.16 9.80
C ARG A 374 23.28 -94.08 9.98
N ARG A 375 24.44 -94.19 9.31
CA ARG A 375 25.45 -93.11 9.32
C ARG A 375 24.95 -91.83 8.63
N LYS A 376 24.36 -91.96 7.43
CA LYS A 376 23.78 -90.85 6.66
C LYS A 376 22.64 -90.19 7.43
N ASP A 377 21.76 -90.97 8.06
CA ASP A 377 20.65 -90.47 8.90
C ASP A 377 21.15 -89.66 10.11
N LEU A 378 22.20 -90.12 10.79
CA LEU A 378 22.84 -89.39 11.89
C LEU A 378 23.56 -88.11 11.42
N GLU A 379 24.14 -88.11 10.22
CA GLU A 379 24.75 -86.94 9.61
C GLU A 379 23.68 -85.91 9.18
N ILE A 380 22.53 -86.37 8.65
CA ILE A 380 21.36 -85.53 8.35
C ILE A 380 20.79 -84.91 9.63
N GLN A 381 20.57 -85.68 10.70
CA GLN A 381 20.06 -85.14 11.98
C GLN A 381 21.01 -84.09 12.59
N LYS A 382 22.34 -84.26 12.45
CA LYS A 382 23.32 -83.25 12.86
C LYS A 382 23.21 -81.98 12.00
N TRP A 383 23.00 -82.12 10.69
CA TRP A 383 22.81 -81.00 9.78
C TRP A 383 21.50 -80.24 10.04
N GLU A 384 20.39 -80.95 10.24
CA GLU A 384 19.09 -80.37 10.58
C GLU A 384 19.12 -79.60 11.91
N THR A 385 19.74 -80.18 12.94
CA THR A 385 19.87 -79.51 14.25
C THR A 385 20.72 -78.25 14.15
N LEU A 386 21.87 -78.29 13.46
CA LEU A 386 22.69 -77.11 13.19
C LEU A 386 21.93 -76.03 12.39
N ASN A 387 21.16 -76.42 11.37
CA ASN A 387 20.34 -75.48 10.60
C ASN A 387 19.20 -74.89 11.43
N ARG A 388 18.58 -75.65 12.34
CA ARG A 388 17.58 -75.12 13.28
C ARG A 388 18.19 -74.07 14.21
N TYR A 389 19.41 -74.30 14.72
CA TYR A 389 20.12 -73.29 15.53
C TYR A 389 20.43 -72.02 14.72
N LYS A 390 20.98 -72.15 13.51
CA LYS A 390 21.20 -71.00 12.60
C LYS A 390 19.91 -70.25 12.31
N ALA A 391 18.82 -70.94 12.01
CA ALA A 391 17.52 -70.32 11.76
C ALA A 391 16.97 -69.58 12.99
N GLN A 392 17.17 -70.12 14.20
CA GLN A 392 16.83 -69.44 15.45
C GLN A 392 17.69 -68.19 15.71
N GLU A 393 18.98 -68.22 15.39
CA GLU A 393 19.86 -67.05 15.46
C GLU A 393 19.44 -65.96 14.47
N TYR A 394 19.19 -66.31 13.20
CA TYR A 394 18.66 -65.38 12.21
C TYR A 394 17.30 -64.79 12.63
N HIS A 395 16.41 -65.60 13.22
CA HIS A 395 15.12 -65.12 13.73
C HIS A 395 15.29 -64.11 14.88
N LYS A 396 16.20 -64.37 15.82
CA LYS A 396 16.53 -63.43 16.91
C LYS A 396 17.09 -62.11 16.36
N ILE A 397 18.05 -62.18 15.43
CA ILE A 397 18.63 -61.00 14.78
C ILE A 397 17.54 -60.20 14.04
N TYR A 398 16.64 -60.87 13.34
CA TYR A 398 15.51 -60.25 12.65
C TYR A 398 14.53 -59.57 13.62
N GLU A 399 14.14 -60.24 14.71
CA GLU A 399 13.30 -59.64 15.74
C GLU A 399 13.94 -58.42 16.39
N GLU A 400 15.22 -58.49 16.74
CA GLU A 400 15.95 -57.34 17.29
C GLU A 400 16.00 -56.18 16.29
N LYS A 401 16.29 -56.46 15.02
CA LYS A 401 16.29 -55.43 13.97
C LYS A 401 14.91 -54.78 13.84
N ARG A 402 13.84 -55.58 13.77
CA ARG A 402 12.45 -55.10 13.71
C ARG A 402 12.07 -54.27 14.94
N LYS A 403 12.49 -54.67 16.14
CA LYS A 403 12.29 -53.91 17.38
C LYS A 403 13.03 -52.56 17.32
N ARG A 404 14.29 -52.52 16.84
CA ARG A 404 15.06 -51.28 16.67
C ARG A 404 14.43 -50.34 15.63
N GLU A 405 13.98 -50.88 14.50
CA GLU A 405 13.29 -50.12 13.44
C GLU A 405 11.99 -49.49 13.95
N LEU A 406 11.15 -50.27 14.65
CA LEU A 406 9.92 -49.78 15.28
C LEU A 406 10.20 -48.69 16.33
N TRP A 407 11.22 -48.87 17.18
CA TRP A 407 11.63 -47.84 18.15
C TRP A 407 12.13 -46.57 17.47
N ALA A 408 12.89 -46.68 16.37
CA ALA A 408 13.35 -45.52 15.60
C ALA A 408 12.19 -44.80 14.87
N GLU A 409 11.13 -45.51 14.49
CA GLU A 409 9.91 -44.92 13.96
C GLU A 409 9.10 -44.19 15.05
N ILE A 410 8.93 -44.79 16.24
CA ILE A 410 8.28 -44.15 17.40
C ILE A 410 9.04 -42.87 17.81
N ILE A 411 10.37 -42.89 17.81
CA ILE A 411 11.20 -41.71 18.14
C ILE A 411 11.01 -40.61 17.09
N ARG A 412 11.06 -40.94 15.79
CA ARG A 412 10.82 -39.97 14.71
C ARG A 412 9.42 -39.37 14.79
N TYR A 413 8.40 -40.19 15.00
CA TYR A 413 7.02 -39.72 15.16
C TYR A 413 6.88 -38.78 16.37
N ARG A 414 7.52 -39.11 17.50
CA ARG A 414 7.57 -38.23 18.67
C ARG A 414 8.28 -36.90 18.38
N GLN A 415 9.35 -36.89 17.58
CA GLN A 415 10.02 -35.66 17.14
C GLN A 415 9.07 -34.80 16.30
N THR A 416 8.42 -35.38 15.28
CA THR A 416 7.45 -34.64 14.44
C THR A 416 6.26 -34.09 15.23
N LEU A 417 5.81 -34.78 16.28
CA LEU A 417 4.77 -34.26 17.19
C LEU A 417 5.26 -33.08 18.05
N LEU A 418 6.53 -33.10 18.47
CA LEU A 418 7.11 -31.98 19.23
C LEU A 418 7.29 -30.75 18.34
N GLU A 419 7.78 -30.94 17.12
CA GLU A 419 7.86 -29.90 16.08
C GLU A 419 6.47 -29.28 15.82
N GLN A 420 5.44 -30.10 15.58
CA GLN A 420 4.06 -29.62 15.42
C GLN A 420 3.52 -28.87 16.65
N ILE A 421 3.91 -29.24 17.86
CA ILE A 421 3.53 -28.52 19.09
C ILE A 421 4.25 -27.17 19.19
N GLU A 422 5.48 -27.07 18.71
CA GLU A 422 6.26 -25.84 18.66
C GLU A 422 5.75 -24.89 17.58
N ASP A 423 5.50 -25.39 16.37
CA ASP A 423 4.87 -24.64 15.27
C ASP A 423 3.50 -24.07 15.67
N ASN A 424 2.64 -24.88 16.32
CA ASN A 424 1.34 -24.42 16.81
C ASN A 424 1.47 -23.33 17.88
N LYS A 425 2.49 -23.39 18.76
CA LYS A 425 2.75 -22.32 19.74
C LYS A 425 3.22 -21.05 19.06
N LEU A 426 4.08 -21.16 18.05
CA LEU A 426 4.55 -20.01 17.27
C LEU A 426 3.38 -19.37 16.52
N CYS A 427 2.50 -20.16 15.88
CA CYS A 427 1.28 -19.67 15.26
C CYS A 427 0.40 -18.91 16.28
N GLN A 428 0.13 -19.49 17.45
CA GLN A 428 -0.64 -18.81 18.52
C GLN A 428 0.05 -17.55 19.08
N GLN A 429 1.38 -17.45 19.03
CA GLN A 429 2.09 -16.21 19.37
C GLN A 429 1.88 -15.16 18.28
N THR A 430 2.06 -15.53 17.00
CA THR A 430 1.83 -14.61 15.89
C THR A 430 0.37 -14.15 15.78
N GLU A 431 -0.61 -15.00 16.09
CA GLU A 431 -2.03 -14.62 16.14
C GLU A 431 -2.27 -13.57 17.24
N LYS A 432 -1.69 -13.74 18.43
CA LYS A 432 -1.78 -12.74 19.51
C LYS A 432 -1.09 -11.42 19.16
N GLU A 433 0.08 -11.49 18.53
CA GLU A 433 0.79 -10.30 18.04
C GLU A 433 -0.05 -9.56 16.96
N LEU A 434 -0.71 -10.29 16.06
CA LEU A 434 -1.63 -9.71 15.07
C LEU A 434 -2.87 -9.09 15.73
N ASP A 435 -3.46 -9.74 16.74
CA ASP A 435 -4.58 -9.20 17.51
C ASP A 435 -4.18 -7.94 18.30
N GLU A 436 -3.00 -7.93 18.94
CA GLU A 436 -2.45 -6.76 19.62
C GLU A 436 -2.15 -5.61 18.63
N MET A 437 -1.62 -5.91 17.44
CA MET A 437 -1.49 -4.93 16.36
C MET A 437 -2.84 -4.41 15.86
N PHE A 438 -3.87 -5.25 15.78
CA PHE A 438 -5.22 -4.83 15.38
C PHE A 438 -5.86 -3.91 16.44
N ILE A 439 -5.72 -4.25 17.73
CA ILE A 439 -6.20 -3.41 18.83
C ILE A 439 -5.46 -2.06 18.84
N THR A 440 -4.12 -2.07 18.75
CA THR A 440 -3.32 -0.83 18.78
C THR A 440 -3.52 0.06 17.55
N THR A 441 -3.70 -0.52 16.35
CA THR A 441 -4.08 0.26 15.17
C THR A 441 -5.48 0.86 15.31
N LYS A 442 -6.44 0.14 15.90
CA LYS A 442 -7.77 0.68 16.19
C LYS A 442 -7.71 1.84 17.19
N THR A 443 -6.96 1.72 18.29
CA THR A 443 -6.80 2.84 19.24
C THR A 443 -6.09 4.04 18.61
N ASN A 444 -5.09 3.81 17.75
CA ASN A 444 -4.43 4.89 17.01
C ASN A 444 -5.39 5.62 16.06
N LEU A 445 -6.34 4.92 15.43
CA LEU A 445 -7.39 5.53 14.62
C LEU A 445 -8.36 6.38 15.46
N GLU A 446 -8.73 5.93 16.66
CA GLU A 446 -9.55 6.70 17.60
C GLU A 446 -8.83 7.98 18.09
N ASP A 447 -7.53 7.88 18.38
CA ASP A 447 -6.66 9.02 18.71
C ASP A 447 -6.51 10.00 17.52
N ASP A 448 -6.42 9.52 16.29
CA ASP A 448 -6.32 10.39 15.10
C ASP A 448 -7.67 11.04 14.73
N ASN A 449 -8.79 10.33 14.95
CA ASN A 449 -10.14 10.88 14.84
C ASN A 449 -10.35 12.03 15.83
N THR A 450 -9.96 11.85 17.10
CA THR A 450 -10.09 12.90 18.12
C THR A 450 -9.23 14.13 17.79
N LYS A 451 -7.95 13.95 17.44
CA LYS A 451 -7.07 15.05 16.96
C LYS A 451 -7.66 15.80 15.76
N PHE A 452 -8.28 15.08 14.81
CA PHE A 452 -8.94 15.70 13.67
C PHE A 452 -10.13 16.56 14.08
N PHE A 453 -11.02 16.07 14.95
CA PHE A 453 -12.18 16.86 15.39
C PHE A 453 -11.79 18.02 16.31
N GLU A 454 -10.71 17.91 17.10
CA GLU A 454 -10.14 19.05 17.84
C GLU A 454 -9.63 20.13 16.88
N TYR A 455 -8.84 19.76 15.88
CA TYR A 455 -8.37 20.72 14.88
C TYR A 455 -9.52 21.31 14.03
N ALA A 456 -10.53 20.51 13.70
CA ALA A 456 -11.73 21.00 13.03
C ALA A 456 -12.48 22.06 13.87
N LYS A 457 -12.56 21.87 15.19
CA LYS A 457 -13.11 22.88 16.12
C LYS A 457 -12.25 24.14 16.17
N GLU A 458 -10.92 24.03 16.30
CA GLU A 458 -10.01 25.19 16.21
C GLU A 458 -10.26 25.99 14.92
N VAL A 459 -10.38 25.30 13.78
CA VAL A 459 -10.59 25.90 12.45
C VAL A 459 -11.98 26.54 12.30
N MET A 460 -13.04 25.89 12.78
CA MET A 460 -14.39 26.47 12.80
C MET A 460 -14.46 27.72 13.69
N GLU A 461 -13.86 27.69 14.88
CA GLU A 461 -13.78 28.86 15.76
C GLU A 461 -13.01 30.03 15.11
N MET A 462 -11.91 29.75 14.41
CA MET A 462 -11.15 30.79 13.69
C MET A 462 -11.96 31.43 12.54
N ALA A 463 -12.83 30.68 11.88
CA ALA A 463 -13.75 31.20 10.88
C ALA A 463 -14.88 32.03 11.53
N GLN A 464 -15.53 31.49 12.57
CA GLN A 464 -16.61 32.15 13.32
C GLN A 464 -16.18 33.48 13.95
N LYS A 465 -15.01 33.52 14.62
CA LYS A 465 -14.46 34.75 15.24
C LYS A 465 -14.22 35.90 14.26
N LYS A 466 -14.20 35.60 12.95
CA LYS A 466 -14.03 36.56 11.85
C LYS A 466 -15.28 36.71 10.98
N ASN A 467 -16.42 36.16 11.40
CA ASN A 467 -17.69 36.13 10.66
C ASN A 467 -17.57 35.56 9.23
N ARG A 468 -16.76 34.51 9.06
CA ARG A 468 -16.53 33.83 7.76
C ARG A 468 -17.47 32.64 7.59
N SER A 469 -17.75 32.29 6.33
CA SER A 469 -18.60 31.13 6.00
C SER A 469 -17.96 29.80 6.42
N ILE A 470 -18.66 29.02 7.25
CA ILE A 470 -18.19 27.72 7.75
C ILE A 470 -18.45 26.59 6.73
N VAL A 471 -19.24 26.86 5.69
CA VAL A 471 -19.70 25.84 4.70
C VAL A 471 -18.55 25.04 4.08
N PRO A 472 -17.41 25.63 3.65
CA PRO A 472 -16.29 24.85 3.12
C PRO A 472 -15.67 23.89 4.16
N ILE A 473 -15.67 24.28 5.44
CA ILE A 473 -15.07 23.52 6.54
C ILE A 473 -15.97 22.32 6.89
N ASN A 474 -17.29 22.56 7.02
CA ASN A 474 -18.28 21.51 7.28
C ASN A 474 -18.24 20.40 6.21
N ARG A 475 -18.09 20.79 4.94
CA ARG A 475 -17.97 19.83 3.83
C ARG A 475 -16.77 18.89 4.00
N VAL A 476 -15.61 19.39 4.44
CA VAL A 476 -14.43 18.55 4.69
C VAL A 476 -14.65 17.62 5.89
N ILE A 477 -15.35 18.09 6.92
CA ILE A 477 -15.72 17.27 8.09
C ILE A 477 -16.65 16.12 7.65
N GLU A 478 -17.65 16.39 6.82
CA GLU A 478 -18.52 15.36 6.25
C GLU A 478 -17.76 14.36 5.36
N GLU A 479 -16.86 14.83 4.50
CA GLU A 479 -16.04 13.98 3.64
C GLU A 479 -15.11 13.06 4.48
N TYR A 480 -14.57 13.56 5.60
CA TYR A 480 -13.81 12.76 6.56
C TYR A 480 -14.68 11.73 7.30
N MET A 481 -15.84 12.14 7.81
CA MET A 481 -16.78 11.25 8.52
C MET A 481 -17.25 10.10 7.60
N LYS A 482 -17.53 10.39 6.33
CA LYS A 482 -17.85 9.39 5.31
C LYS A 482 -16.68 8.43 5.06
N ALA A 483 -15.45 8.93 4.95
CA ALA A 483 -14.27 8.11 4.71
C ALA A 483 -13.91 7.18 5.90
N MET A 484 -14.02 7.68 7.13
CA MET A 484 -13.76 6.90 8.35
C MET A 484 -14.97 6.08 8.83
N SER A 485 -16.07 6.04 8.06
CA SER A 485 -17.33 5.38 8.43
C SER A 485 -17.91 5.83 9.79
N ILE A 486 -17.62 7.06 10.21
CA ILE A 486 -18.14 7.67 11.42
C ILE A 486 -19.56 8.16 11.12
N THR A 487 -20.55 7.32 11.41
CA THR A 487 -21.96 7.62 11.14
C THR A 487 -22.43 8.80 11.98
N VAL A 488 -22.76 9.91 11.33
CA VAL A 488 -23.48 11.03 11.95
C VAL A 488 -24.92 10.58 12.22
N ASN A 489 -25.34 10.57 13.48
CA ASN A 489 -26.75 10.41 13.81
C ASN A 489 -27.52 11.61 13.25
N PRO A 490 -28.57 11.41 12.42
CA PRO A 490 -29.29 12.50 11.76
C PRO A 490 -30.28 13.19 12.72
N LEU A 491 -29.73 13.95 13.68
CA LEU A 491 -30.48 14.72 14.68
C LEU A 491 -29.78 16.07 14.94
N ASP A 492 -29.67 16.94 13.92
CA ASP A 492 -29.42 18.39 14.10
C ASP A 492 -29.75 19.28 12.86
N GLU A 493 -30.49 18.78 11.86
CA GLU A 493 -30.88 19.57 10.67
C GLU A 493 -32.00 20.62 10.92
N SER A 494 -32.42 20.83 12.17
CA SER A 494 -33.61 21.63 12.50
C SER A 494 -33.42 23.16 12.46
N ASN A 495 -32.19 23.68 12.36
CA ASN A 495 -31.89 25.11 12.56
C ASN A 495 -31.39 25.90 11.33
N GLN A 496 -31.49 25.37 10.09
CA GLN A 496 -31.11 26.11 8.86
C GLN A 496 -32.27 26.44 7.90
N LYS A 497 -33.53 26.36 8.34
CA LYS A 497 -34.71 26.72 7.52
C LYS A 497 -35.52 27.90 8.07
N GLN A 498 -34.85 28.95 8.56
CA GLN A 498 -35.51 30.22 8.90
C GLN A 498 -34.65 31.46 8.57
N SER A 499 -34.46 31.77 7.29
CA SER A 499 -34.40 33.16 6.80
C SER A 499 -34.48 33.22 5.27
N GLY A 500 -35.29 34.15 4.75
CA GLY A 500 -35.22 34.59 3.35
C GLY A 500 -36.19 33.97 2.36
N ASP A 501 -37.51 34.14 2.57
CA ASP A 501 -38.48 34.09 1.45
C ASP A 501 -39.58 35.15 1.63
N LEU A 502 -39.38 36.32 1.02
CA LEU A 502 -40.36 37.41 0.95
C LEU A 502 -40.39 38.06 -0.44
N SER A 503 -40.96 37.35 -1.40
CA SER A 503 -41.70 37.93 -2.54
C SER A 503 -40.87 38.67 -3.63
N ASN A 504 -41.30 38.82 -4.89
CA ASN A 504 -42.64 38.62 -5.46
C ASN A 504 -42.61 38.46 -7.00
N ASN A 505 -43.64 37.79 -7.54
CA ASN A 505 -44.18 37.92 -8.91
C ASN A 505 -43.25 37.97 -10.15
N THR A 506 -43.38 36.95 -11.00
CA THR A 506 -43.81 37.20 -12.40
C THR A 506 -44.77 36.11 -12.88
N LYS A 507 -45.95 36.49 -13.38
CA LYS A 507 -46.98 35.58 -13.90
C LYS A 507 -46.71 35.27 -15.36
N LEU A 508 -46.78 34.00 -15.77
CA LEU A 508 -47.13 33.62 -17.15
C LEU A 508 -47.98 32.35 -17.17
N LYS A 509 -48.91 32.29 -18.14
CA LYS A 509 -50.14 31.50 -18.05
C LYS A 509 -50.04 30.14 -18.76
N ASN A 510 -50.60 29.12 -18.11
CA ASN A 510 -51.23 27.91 -18.65
C ASN A 510 -51.33 27.73 -20.17
N THR A 511 -50.90 26.57 -20.68
CA THR A 511 -51.63 25.83 -21.73
C THR A 511 -51.77 24.32 -21.41
N LYS A 512 -53.01 23.94 -21.13
CA LYS A 512 -53.73 22.66 -21.32
C LYS A 512 -52.97 21.35 -21.60
N LYS A 513 -53.16 20.42 -20.65
CA LYS A 513 -53.47 18.98 -20.80
C LYS A 513 -53.66 18.44 -22.23
N ILE A 514 -52.99 17.32 -22.54
CA ILE A 514 -53.59 16.19 -23.26
C ILE A 514 -53.33 14.90 -22.48
N THR A 515 -54.40 14.30 -21.95
CA THR A 515 -54.41 12.91 -21.47
C THR A 515 -55.00 12.02 -22.56
N LYS A 516 -54.32 10.95 -22.95
CA LYS A 516 -54.98 9.79 -23.58
C LYS A 516 -54.54 8.49 -22.91
N THR A 517 -55.55 7.80 -22.40
CA THR A 517 -55.50 6.42 -21.92
C THR A 517 -55.55 5.44 -23.10
N ALA A 518 -55.00 4.23 -22.95
CA ALA A 518 -55.76 2.96 -23.00
C ALA A 518 -54.92 1.71 -23.39
N LYS A 519 -55.11 0.63 -22.60
CA LYS A 519 -55.29 -0.80 -22.97
C LYS A 519 -54.23 -1.47 -23.88
N LYS A 520 -53.45 -2.48 -23.44
CA LYS A 520 -53.78 -3.83 -22.89
C LYS A 520 -54.06 -4.91 -23.97
N LYS A 521 -53.10 -5.84 -24.12
CA LYS A 521 -53.16 -7.28 -24.52
C LYS A 521 -51.74 -7.83 -24.25
N ILE A 522 -51.44 -8.83 -23.41
CA ILE A 522 -51.97 -10.20 -23.23
C ILE A 522 -51.70 -11.12 -24.42
N CYS A 523 -50.61 -11.90 -24.33
CA CYS A 523 -50.48 -13.35 -24.65
C CYS A 523 -49.05 -13.78 -24.25
N GLY A 524 -48.74 -14.94 -23.65
CA GLY A 524 -49.59 -16.01 -23.13
C GLY A 524 -49.17 -17.40 -23.63
N CYS A 525 -48.45 -18.17 -22.78
CA CYS A 525 -48.14 -19.61 -22.93
C CYS A 525 -47.25 -20.02 -24.13
N SER A 526 -46.70 -21.25 -24.18
CA SER A 526 -46.07 -22.10 -23.15
C SER A 526 -45.32 -23.25 -23.84
N SER A 527 -44.45 -23.94 -23.08
CA SER A 527 -44.12 -25.37 -23.22
C SER A 527 -43.71 -25.93 -24.59
N LYS A 528 -42.41 -26.22 -24.74
CA LYS A 528 -41.93 -27.61 -24.80
C LYS A 528 -40.59 -27.71 -24.08
#